data_AF-A0A1I0VNX1-F1
#
_entry.id   AF-A0A1I0VNX1-F1
#
_cell.length_a   1.000
_cell.length_b   1.000
_cell.length_c   1.000
_cell.angle_alpha   90.00
_cell.angle_beta   90.00
_cell.angle_gamma   90.00
#
_symmetry.space_group_name_H-M   'P 1'
#
loop_
_entity.id
_entity.type
_entity.pdbx_description
1 polymer ?
#
loop_
_entity_poly.entity_id
_entity_poly.type
_entity_poly.pdbx_seq_one_letter_code
_entity_poly.pdbx_strand_id
1 'polypeptide(L)'
;MSKCEDLNNRGNHPAKFSQGVGGWAELAVSMTETKDTARHDVTVPPGKVIPVIFLPGVMGSNLRMSKVRQEELRRPDNRAWRPDDMMGAGGKTAVLTGNGLGGWFKDASPRQRQLVFDPTETEVEYYHYTESNSRFDPDGAETKAADARHQNVPDSLFPIPPLIGSFGISPGTGPLQAQARARQSPAQIARWRGWSEVLFDGAYGTMLRTTEQHLNNMISNGEVHPFWHRRSGLGAMLMQDPTAFGASSGKAINVNDLKKISPCWYPVHAMGYNFIKSNGESAITIAERIRGLVKGYKKRGFKCSEVILVTHSMGGLLARALIHPCYGNMLDDKDVKILGIYHNVMPTIGAAGAYKRMRFGFQEREGSIAEIEASILGIDGIHATAILANAPAPLEMLPGAAYGQHWLKIVDAQDKVLWSWPRDKATALESIYLQQPTAWWRLINPNWVNPARISSENGGGLEMAMNRLKLAAEFLSSIEKTFHPNTYASYCASRNFLSYGDVVFKLIDGLHSGSNDPWNKFEPLPEKWKLLEDDAKGQLLVQAGGKRLKLQLQPASARGDGTVPSDRSAQHITGTLFVHGMAAATGYEHQNSYADLNVLASMLYSIVQISKKAKWD
;
A
#
# COMPACT_ATOMS: atom_id res chain seq x y z
N MET A 1 11.17 -25.74 34.87
CA MET A 1 12.43 -26.02 35.58
C MET A 1 13.56 -25.56 34.68
N SER A 2 14.36 -24.58 35.10
CA SER A 2 15.66 -24.33 34.47
C SER A 2 16.67 -25.27 35.14
N LYS A 3 17.54 -25.91 34.35
CA LYS A 3 18.69 -26.65 34.87
C LYS A 3 19.88 -25.70 34.90
N CYS A 4 20.94 -26.05 35.64
CA CYS A 4 22.21 -25.30 35.64
C CYS A 4 22.88 -25.16 34.25
N GLU A 5 22.33 -25.77 33.20
CA GLU A 5 22.78 -25.71 31.81
C GLU A 5 22.40 -24.40 31.09
N ASP A 6 21.49 -23.58 31.66
CA ASP A 6 21.04 -22.30 31.06
C ASP A 6 21.91 -21.07 31.44
N LEU A 7 22.92 -21.24 32.30
CA LEU A 7 23.76 -20.14 32.79
C LEU A 7 24.77 -19.68 31.72
N ASN A 8 24.97 -18.37 31.63
CA ASN A 8 25.99 -17.80 30.74
C ASN A 8 27.41 -17.95 31.31
N ASN A 9 28.43 -17.54 30.55
CA ASN A 9 29.85 -17.63 30.92
C ASN A 9 30.25 -16.90 32.22
N ARG A 10 29.34 -16.13 32.84
CA ARG A 10 29.50 -15.45 34.13
C ARG A 10 28.77 -16.17 35.28
N GLY A 11 28.17 -17.34 35.04
CA GLY A 11 27.35 -18.08 36.01
C GLY A 11 25.99 -17.45 36.28
N ASN A 12 25.47 -16.65 35.34
CA ASN A 12 24.22 -15.90 35.50
C ASN A 12 23.14 -16.34 34.51
N HIS A 13 21.87 -16.22 34.91
CA HIS A 13 20.69 -16.40 34.06
C HIS A 13 20.59 -15.27 33.03
N PRO A 14 20.79 -15.51 31.72
CA PRO A 14 20.72 -14.46 30.71
C PRO A 14 19.26 -14.07 30.42
N ALA A 15 18.96 -12.77 30.42
CA ALA A 15 17.64 -12.28 30.04
C ALA A 15 17.73 -11.05 29.11
N LYS A 16 16.75 -10.93 28.20
CA LYS A 16 16.69 -9.85 27.19
C LYS A 16 15.32 -9.20 27.21
N PHE A 17 15.30 -7.88 27.10
CA PHE A 17 14.06 -7.13 26.91
C PHE A 17 13.46 -7.40 25.52
N SER A 18 12.13 -7.44 25.46
CA SER A 18 11.36 -7.26 24.22
C SER A 18 10.52 -5.98 24.32
N GLN A 19 9.61 -5.77 23.36
CA GLN A 19 8.63 -4.70 23.41
C GLN A 19 7.22 -5.28 23.60
N GLY A 20 6.48 -4.75 24.57
CA GLY A 20 5.07 -5.09 24.79
C GLY A 20 4.10 -4.25 23.95
N VAL A 21 2.82 -4.62 24.00
CA VAL A 21 1.71 -3.81 23.49
C VAL A 21 1.70 -2.45 24.20
N GLY A 22 1.39 -1.40 23.44
CA GLY A 22 1.62 -0.01 23.85
C GLY A 22 3.07 0.46 23.66
N GLY A 23 4.06 -0.42 23.46
CA GLY A 23 5.43 -0.03 23.15
C GLY A 23 6.35 0.12 24.38
N TRP A 24 6.00 -0.51 25.50
CA TRP A 24 6.88 -0.59 26.67
C TRP A 24 8.07 -1.51 26.41
N ALA A 25 9.26 -1.18 26.95
CA ALA A 25 10.30 -2.20 27.14
C ALA A 25 9.84 -3.15 28.25
N GLU A 26 9.79 -4.45 27.97
CA GLU A 26 9.32 -5.44 28.93
C GLU A 26 10.32 -6.60 29.05
N LEU A 27 10.48 -7.07 30.29
CA LEU A 27 11.34 -8.18 30.66
C LEU A 27 10.52 -9.17 31.48
N ALA A 28 10.59 -10.44 31.10
CA ALA A 28 10.06 -11.53 31.89
C ALA A 28 11.21 -12.34 32.48
N VAL A 29 11.16 -12.56 33.80
CA VAL A 29 11.98 -13.54 34.50
C VAL A 29 11.06 -14.54 35.19
N SER A 30 11.55 -15.77 35.40
CA SER A 30 10.86 -16.75 36.24
C SER A 30 11.41 -16.64 37.65
N MET A 31 10.55 -16.80 38.66
CA MET A 31 11.02 -16.97 40.03
C MET A 31 11.77 -18.30 40.14
N THR A 32 12.98 -18.26 40.68
CA THR A 32 13.81 -19.45 40.93
C THR A 32 13.53 -20.02 42.32
N GLU A 33 13.97 -21.26 42.58
CA GLU A 33 13.98 -21.79 43.95
C GLU A 33 14.96 -20.99 44.82
N THR A 34 14.69 -20.86 46.12
CA THR A 34 15.53 -20.07 47.06
C THR A 34 16.99 -20.55 47.17
N LYS A 35 17.28 -21.78 46.73
CA LYS A 35 18.64 -22.35 46.66
C LYS A 35 19.44 -21.86 45.45
N ASP A 36 18.77 -21.33 44.42
CA ASP A 36 19.42 -20.77 43.24
C ASP A 36 19.80 -19.32 43.50
N THR A 37 21.09 -19.10 43.71
CA THR A 37 21.69 -17.80 44.00
C THR A 37 22.32 -17.14 42.77
N ALA A 38 22.17 -17.74 41.58
CA ALA A 38 22.65 -17.17 40.33
C ALA A 38 21.90 -15.87 40.01
N ARG A 39 22.65 -14.82 39.62
CA ARG A 39 22.03 -13.54 39.30
C ARG A 39 21.39 -13.59 37.91
N HIS A 40 20.42 -12.71 37.68
CA HIS A 40 19.95 -12.43 36.33
C HIS A 40 20.86 -11.37 35.68
N ASP A 41 21.28 -11.65 34.45
CA ASP A 41 22.18 -10.82 33.65
C ASP A 41 21.39 -10.26 32.46
N VAL A 42 21.11 -8.96 32.54
CA VAL A 42 20.11 -8.29 31.70
C VAL A 42 20.78 -7.23 30.84
N THR A 43 20.70 -7.38 29.52
CA THR A 43 21.12 -6.31 28.59
C THR A 43 20.07 -5.21 28.57
N VAL A 44 20.42 -4.03 29.08
CA VAL A 44 19.58 -2.82 29.03
C VAL A 44 19.29 -2.47 27.55
N PRO A 45 18.04 -2.14 27.17
CA PRO A 45 17.71 -1.79 25.79
C PRO A 45 18.33 -0.42 25.41
N PRO A 46 18.56 -0.17 24.11
CA PRO A 46 18.98 1.16 23.65
C PRO A 46 17.94 2.21 24.05
N GLY A 47 18.40 3.33 24.59
CA GLY A 47 17.53 4.44 24.96
C GLY A 47 16.89 5.16 23.77
N LYS A 48 17.39 4.93 22.54
CA LYS A 48 16.91 5.55 21.30
C LYS A 48 15.94 4.63 20.55
N VAL A 49 14.86 5.21 20.05
CA VAL A 49 13.86 4.53 19.19
C VAL A 49 13.64 5.38 17.94
N ILE A 50 13.69 4.73 16.77
CA ILE A 50 13.30 5.30 15.47
C ILE A 50 12.22 4.37 14.87
N PRO A 51 10.93 4.70 15.00
CA PRO A 51 9.87 3.93 14.37
C PRO A 51 10.02 3.95 12.84
N VAL A 52 9.88 2.76 12.23
CA VAL A 52 9.75 2.62 10.78
C VAL A 52 8.28 2.42 10.49
N ILE A 53 7.68 3.32 9.71
CA ILE A 53 6.23 3.40 9.54
C ILE A 53 5.88 3.10 8.09
N PHE A 54 5.15 2.00 7.89
CA PHE A 54 4.65 1.57 6.59
C PHE A 54 3.30 2.22 6.26
N LEU A 55 3.22 2.78 5.05
CA LEU A 55 2.00 3.33 4.45
C LEU A 55 1.61 2.47 3.22
N PRO A 56 0.48 1.75 3.26
CA PRO A 56 0.09 0.79 2.22
C PRO A 56 -0.38 1.46 0.91
N GLY A 57 -0.59 0.64 -0.12
CA GLY A 57 -1.13 1.06 -1.40
C GLY A 57 -2.65 1.25 -1.39
N VAL A 58 -3.19 1.59 -2.56
CA VAL A 58 -4.62 1.56 -2.83
C VAL A 58 -5.18 0.16 -2.52
N MET A 59 -6.33 0.10 -1.85
CA MET A 59 -6.96 -1.16 -1.41
C MET A 59 -6.10 -2.03 -0.47
N GLY A 60 -4.99 -1.49 0.05
CA GLY A 60 -4.07 -2.18 0.95
C GLY A 60 -4.37 -2.06 2.44
N SER A 61 -5.43 -1.34 2.84
CA SER A 61 -5.89 -1.21 4.23
C SER A 61 -7.20 -1.97 4.45
N ASN A 62 -7.46 -2.47 5.66
CA ASN A 62 -8.74 -3.06 6.04
C ASN A 62 -9.76 -1.96 6.37
N LEU A 63 -10.96 -2.06 5.79
CA LEU A 63 -12.04 -1.09 5.99
C LEU A 63 -13.30 -1.76 6.54
N ARG A 64 -14.02 -1.03 7.40
CA ARG A 64 -15.32 -1.41 7.97
C ARG A 64 -16.39 -0.36 7.70
N MET A 65 -17.62 -0.81 7.51
CA MET A 65 -18.82 0.02 7.36
C MET A 65 -19.34 0.45 8.73
N SER A 66 -20.13 1.52 8.74
CA SER A 66 -21.02 1.87 9.85
C SER A 66 -22.05 0.77 10.08
N LYS A 67 -22.68 0.80 11.27
CA LYS A 67 -23.81 -0.09 11.58
C LYS A 67 -25.01 0.17 10.67
N VAL A 68 -25.30 1.44 10.35
CA VAL A 68 -26.42 1.82 9.46
C VAL A 68 -26.23 1.21 8.06
N ARG A 69 -25.01 1.34 7.50
CA ARG A 69 -24.69 0.81 6.18
C ARG A 69 -24.59 -0.72 6.16
N GLN A 70 -24.16 -1.35 7.26
CA GLN A 70 -24.26 -2.81 7.43
C GLN A 70 -25.73 -3.28 7.36
N GLU A 71 -26.63 -2.62 8.08
CA GLU A 71 -28.06 -2.95 8.12
C GLU A 71 -28.74 -2.73 6.76
N GLU A 72 -28.47 -1.60 6.09
CA GLU A 72 -29.00 -1.29 4.76
C GLU A 72 -28.63 -2.36 3.73
N LEU A 73 -27.38 -2.83 3.77
CA LEU A 73 -26.87 -3.88 2.87
C LEU A 73 -27.19 -5.31 3.34
N ARG A 74 -27.87 -5.47 4.48
CA ARG A 74 -28.22 -6.75 5.12
C ARG A 74 -27.01 -7.68 5.29
N ARG A 75 -25.88 -7.09 5.71
CA ARG A 75 -24.58 -7.77 5.82
C ARG A 75 -24.45 -8.47 7.19
N PRO A 76 -23.92 -9.71 7.24
CA PRO A 76 -23.76 -10.45 8.50
C PRO A 76 -22.71 -9.82 9.43
N ASP A 77 -21.79 -9.04 8.87
CA ASP A 77 -20.77 -8.27 9.59
C ASP A 77 -20.52 -6.94 8.89
N ASN A 78 -19.80 -6.03 9.55
CA ASN A 78 -19.47 -4.72 9.02
C ASN A 78 -18.15 -4.66 8.23
N ARG A 79 -17.56 -5.77 7.77
CA ARG A 79 -16.37 -5.71 6.89
C ARG A 79 -16.77 -5.10 5.55
N ALA A 80 -16.18 -3.96 5.22
CA ALA A 80 -16.34 -3.29 3.93
C ALA A 80 -15.33 -3.86 2.92
N TRP A 81 -14.06 -3.93 3.33
CA TRP A 81 -12.96 -4.42 2.50
C TRP A 81 -11.88 -5.06 3.36
N ARG A 82 -11.51 -6.31 3.02
CA ARG A 82 -10.43 -7.04 3.69
C ARG A 82 -9.73 -7.95 2.68
N PRO A 83 -8.63 -7.51 2.06
CA PRO A 83 -8.04 -8.22 0.93
C PRO A 83 -7.49 -9.60 1.32
N ASP A 84 -7.08 -9.83 2.56
CA ASP A 84 -6.68 -11.16 3.06
C ASP A 84 -7.81 -12.20 2.88
N ASP A 85 -9.07 -11.81 3.15
CA ASP A 85 -10.27 -12.67 3.06
C ASP A 85 -10.68 -13.01 1.60
N MET A 86 -10.00 -12.44 0.59
CA MET A 86 -10.43 -12.48 -0.81
C MET A 86 -9.31 -12.81 -1.80
N MET A 87 -8.12 -12.28 -1.57
CA MET A 87 -6.98 -12.33 -2.49
C MET A 87 -5.90 -13.32 -2.04
N GLY A 88 -5.88 -13.69 -0.75
CA GLY A 88 -5.07 -14.79 -0.23
C GLY A 88 -5.55 -16.15 -0.75
N ALA A 89 -4.76 -17.21 -0.53
CA ALA A 89 -5.05 -18.55 -1.08
C ALA A 89 -6.42 -19.10 -0.65
N GLY A 90 -6.78 -18.93 0.63
CA GLY A 90 -8.11 -19.29 1.15
C GLY A 90 -9.23 -18.37 0.63
N GLY A 91 -8.93 -17.08 0.44
CA GLY A 91 -9.87 -16.09 -0.09
C GLY A 91 -10.29 -16.40 -1.53
N LYS A 92 -9.34 -16.77 -2.40
CA LYS A 92 -9.64 -17.17 -3.79
C LYS A 92 -10.56 -18.39 -3.85
N THR A 93 -10.42 -19.35 -2.93
CA THR A 93 -11.35 -20.48 -2.78
C THR A 93 -12.75 -20.04 -2.30
N ALA A 94 -12.83 -19.06 -1.40
CA ALA A 94 -14.11 -18.49 -0.97
C ALA A 94 -14.85 -17.80 -2.13
N VAL A 95 -14.15 -17.03 -2.97
CA VAL A 95 -14.69 -16.38 -4.17
C VAL A 95 -15.21 -17.41 -5.19
N LEU A 96 -14.44 -18.47 -5.43
CA LEU A 96 -14.86 -19.57 -6.31
C LEU A 96 -16.12 -20.27 -5.82
N THR A 97 -16.23 -20.51 -4.51
CA THR A 97 -17.37 -21.22 -3.89
C THR A 97 -18.56 -20.31 -3.54
N GLY A 98 -18.50 -19.01 -3.83
CA GLY A 98 -19.57 -18.05 -3.52
C GLY A 98 -19.70 -17.69 -2.03
N ASN A 99 -18.68 -18.02 -1.22
CA ASN A 99 -18.71 -17.85 0.23
C ASN A 99 -17.95 -16.60 0.70
N GLY A 100 -18.31 -16.13 1.90
CA GLY A 100 -17.59 -15.07 2.61
C GLY A 100 -17.62 -13.71 1.91
N LEU A 101 -16.63 -12.87 2.23
CA LEU A 101 -16.53 -11.51 1.69
C LEU A 101 -16.30 -11.52 0.17
N GLY A 102 -15.42 -12.40 -0.32
CA GLY A 102 -15.07 -12.49 -1.74
C GLY A 102 -16.21 -13.03 -2.62
N GLY A 103 -16.93 -14.05 -2.15
CA GLY A 103 -18.14 -14.54 -2.83
C GLY A 103 -19.22 -13.46 -2.92
N TRP A 104 -19.46 -12.71 -1.84
CA TRP A 104 -20.40 -11.58 -1.88
C TRP A 104 -19.96 -10.50 -2.86
N PHE A 105 -18.66 -10.14 -2.92
CA PHE A 105 -18.19 -9.12 -3.86
C PHE A 105 -18.37 -9.54 -5.32
N LYS A 106 -18.07 -10.79 -5.66
CA LYS A 106 -18.27 -11.36 -7.00
C LYS A 106 -19.69 -11.12 -7.52
N ASP A 107 -20.70 -11.30 -6.66
CA ASP A 107 -22.12 -11.14 -7.02
C ASP A 107 -22.69 -9.73 -6.68
N ALA A 108 -21.88 -8.83 -6.10
CA ALA A 108 -22.33 -7.51 -5.67
C ALA A 108 -22.61 -6.57 -6.85
N SER A 109 -23.85 -6.08 -6.91
CA SER A 109 -24.30 -5.09 -7.90
C SER A 109 -23.56 -3.75 -7.80
N PRO A 110 -23.56 -2.92 -8.86
CA PRO A 110 -22.99 -1.57 -8.81
C PRO A 110 -23.55 -0.69 -7.67
N ARG A 111 -24.85 -0.83 -7.33
CA ARG A 111 -25.46 -0.17 -6.15
C ARG A 111 -24.78 -0.59 -4.86
N GLN A 112 -24.66 -1.90 -4.63
CA GLN A 112 -24.07 -2.43 -3.39
C GLN A 112 -22.58 -2.03 -3.27
N ARG A 113 -21.84 -2.05 -4.39
CA ARG A 113 -20.44 -1.62 -4.44
C ARG A 113 -20.26 -0.13 -4.10
N GLN A 114 -21.08 0.75 -4.68
CA GLN A 114 -21.08 2.18 -4.35
C GLN A 114 -21.33 2.40 -2.84
N LEU A 115 -22.26 1.64 -2.26
CA LEU A 115 -22.65 1.77 -0.85
C LEU A 115 -21.61 1.20 0.13
N VAL A 116 -20.87 0.15 -0.24
CA VAL A 116 -19.75 -0.35 0.57
C VAL A 116 -18.56 0.61 0.55
N PHE A 117 -18.28 1.21 -0.60
CA PHE A 117 -17.19 2.17 -0.79
C PHE A 117 -17.64 3.63 -0.70
N ASP A 118 -18.54 3.91 0.24
CA ASP A 118 -19.00 5.25 0.57
C ASP A 118 -18.05 5.89 1.60
N PRO A 119 -17.32 6.98 1.26
CA PRO A 119 -16.35 7.57 2.17
C PRO A 119 -17.00 8.23 3.41
N THR A 120 -18.31 8.40 3.45
CA THR A 120 -19.02 8.92 4.64
C THR A 120 -19.37 7.81 5.64
N GLU A 121 -19.61 6.59 5.14
CA GLU A 121 -20.10 5.45 5.93
C GLU A 121 -19.04 4.35 6.15
N THR A 122 -17.85 4.47 5.57
CA THR A 122 -16.78 3.46 5.65
C THR A 122 -15.47 4.06 6.16
N GLU A 123 -14.84 3.38 7.12
CA GLU A 123 -13.62 3.80 7.84
C GLU A 123 -12.57 2.68 7.95
N VAL A 124 -11.38 2.98 8.46
CA VAL A 124 -10.32 1.98 8.70
C VAL A 124 -10.68 1.08 9.88
N GLU A 125 -10.42 -0.22 9.74
CA GLU A 125 -10.54 -1.17 10.83
C GLU A 125 -9.29 -1.14 11.73
N TYR A 126 -9.33 -0.34 12.79
CA TYR A 126 -8.28 -0.27 13.80
C TYR A 126 -8.32 -1.46 14.78
N TYR A 127 -7.15 -1.82 15.32
CA TYR A 127 -7.04 -2.75 16.44
C TYR A 127 -7.26 -2.01 17.77
N HIS A 128 -8.23 -2.48 18.55
CA HIS A 128 -8.58 -1.95 19.86
C HIS A 128 -8.16 -2.93 20.95
N TYR A 129 -7.91 -2.47 22.16
CA TYR A 129 -7.50 -3.32 23.27
C TYR A 129 -7.89 -2.73 24.62
N THR A 130 -8.16 -3.61 25.58
CA THR A 130 -8.41 -3.24 26.96
C THR A 130 -7.09 -2.91 27.67
N GLU A 131 -7.09 -1.83 28.46
CA GLU A 131 -6.03 -1.56 29.44
C GLU A 131 -6.52 -1.85 30.87
N SER A 132 -5.71 -2.54 31.65
CA SER A 132 -5.91 -2.80 33.08
C SER A 132 -4.67 -2.32 33.85
N ASN A 133 -4.85 -1.45 34.84
CA ASN A 133 -3.76 -0.83 35.60
C ASN A 133 -2.68 -0.15 34.70
N SER A 134 -3.13 0.54 33.64
CA SER A 134 -2.26 1.19 32.62
C SER A 134 -1.29 0.23 31.90
N ARG A 135 -1.66 -1.05 31.81
CA ARG A 135 -0.98 -2.09 31.02
C ARG A 135 -2.00 -2.75 30.09
N PHE A 136 -1.53 -3.29 28.98
CA PHE A 136 -2.34 -4.11 28.09
C PHE A 136 -2.91 -5.32 28.83
N ASP A 137 -4.21 -5.55 28.66
CA ASP A 137 -4.90 -6.74 29.15
C ASP A 137 -5.18 -7.70 27.99
N PRO A 138 -4.38 -8.78 27.81
CA PRO A 138 -4.60 -9.78 26.77
C PRO A 138 -5.91 -10.56 26.94
N ASP A 139 -6.47 -10.58 28.15
CA ASP A 139 -7.71 -11.31 28.47
C ASP A 139 -8.95 -10.40 28.49
N GLY A 140 -8.78 -9.09 28.36
CA GLY A 140 -9.84 -8.10 28.37
C GLY A 140 -10.85 -8.26 27.22
N ALA A 141 -12.08 -7.82 27.46
CA ALA A 141 -13.21 -8.05 26.53
C ALA A 141 -13.01 -7.41 25.15
N GLU A 142 -12.48 -6.17 25.11
CA GLU A 142 -12.20 -5.49 23.84
C GLU A 142 -11.03 -6.13 23.11
N THR A 143 -9.98 -6.54 23.85
CA THR A 143 -8.82 -7.25 23.28
C THR A 143 -9.26 -8.55 22.62
N LYS A 144 -10.07 -9.38 23.28
CA LYS A 144 -10.60 -10.63 22.71
C LYS A 144 -11.50 -10.40 21.51
N ALA A 145 -12.36 -9.37 21.55
CA ALA A 145 -13.20 -9.00 20.42
C ALA A 145 -12.38 -8.50 19.22
N ALA A 146 -11.32 -7.72 19.47
CA ALA A 146 -10.41 -7.25 18.44
C ALA A 146 -9.54 -8.39 17.89
N ASP A 147 -9.01 -9.29 18.71
CA ASP A 147 -8.26 -10.46 18.29
C ASP A 147 -9.08 -11.38 17.38
N ALA A 148 -10.36 -11.62 17.70
CA ALA A 148 -11.28 -12.37 16.84
C ALA A 148 -11.51 -11.69 15.48
N ARG A 149 -11.49 -10.35 15.43
CA ARG A 149 -11.59 -9.58 14.17
C ARG A 149 -10.27 -9.57 13.40
N HIS A 150 -9.13 -9.37 14.06
CA HIS A 150 -7.81 -9.08 13.47
C HIS A 150 -6.96 -10.33 13.15
N GLN A 151 -7.62 -11.44 12.81
CA GLN A 151 -7.01 -12.74 12.49
C GLN A 151 -6.21 -12.81 11.18
N ASN A 152 -6.21 -11.77 10.34
CA ASN A 152 -5.29 -11.71 9.19
C ASN A 152 -3.82 -11.66 9.63
N VAL A 153 -3.53 -11.06 10.80
CA VAL A 153 -2.34 -11.43 11.59
C VAL A 153 -2.74 -12.64 12.43
N PRO A 154 -2.23 -13.85 12.19
CA PRO A 154 -2.71 -15.05 12.88
C PRO A 154 -2.16 -15.15 14.30
N ASP A 155 -2.90 -15.76 15.22
CA ASP A 155 -2.44 -16.02 16.61
C ASP A 155 -1.17 -16.89 16.66
N SER A 156 -0.93 -17.69 15.62
CA SER A 156 0.28 -18.50 15.42
C SER A 156 1.50 -17.73 14.87
N LEU A 157 1.44 -16.39 14.79
CA LEU A 157 2.57 -15.57 14.33
C LEU A 157 3.84 -15.90 15.11
N PHE A 158 4.87 -16.40 14.42
CA PHE A 158 6.15 -16.71 15.02
C PHE A 158 6.84 -15.45 15.59
N PRO A 159 7.51 -15.54 16.75
CA PRO A 159 8.27 -14.43 17.32
C PRO A 159 9.35 -13.90 16.37
N ILE A 160 9.53 -12.58 16.39
CA ILE A 160 10.60 -11.85 15.70
C ILE A 160 11.40 -11.09 16.77
N PRO A 161 12.28 -11.78 17.51
CA PRO A 161 13.09 -11.15 18.55
C PRO A 161 14.05 -10.10 17.93
N PRO A 162 14.52 -9.12 18.73
CA PRO A 162 14.24 -8.95 20.15
C PRO A 162 12.85 -8.37 20.46
N LEU A 163 12.27 -7.53 19.60
CA LEU A 163 11.10 -6.72 20.01
C LEU A 163 9.78 -7.50 20.01
N ILE A 164 9.49 -8.29 18.98
CA ILE A 164 8.29 -9.14 18.92
C ILE A 164 8.65 -10.49 19.55
N GLY A 165 8.82 -10.51 20.88
CA GLY A 165 9.19 -11.70 21.63
C GLY A 165 8.02 -12.65 21.92
N SER A 166 8.34 -13.91 22.24
CA SER A 166 7.44 -14.76 23.03
C SER A 166 7.90 -14.74 24.48
N PHE A 167 6.97 -14.49 25.40
CA PHE A 167 7.20 -14.59 26.84
C PHE A 167 6.69 -15.93 27.41
N GLY A 168 6.81 -17.00 26.61
CA GLY A 168 6.53 -18.36 27.04
C GLY A 168 7.50 -18.80 28.13
N ILE A 169 6.99 -19.01 29.34
CA ILE A 169 7.71 -19.74 30.38
C ILE A 169 7.65 -21.22 29.97
N SER A 170 8.81 -21.87 29.78
CA SER A 170 8.86 -23.31 29.52
C SER A 170 8.09 -24.07 30.62
N PRO A 171 7.04 -24.85 30.28
CA PRO A 171 6.15 -25.43 31.27
C PRO A 171 6.92 -26.37 32.20
N GLY A 172 7.11 -25.93 33.44
CA GLY A 172 7.53 -26.80 34.52
C GLY A 172 6.35 -27.68 34.93
N THR A 173 6.61 -28.97 35.13
CA THR A 173 5.64 -29.94 35.66
C THR A 173 5.36 -29.66 37.14
N GLY A 174 4.46 -28.73 37.43
CA GLY A 174 4.09 -28.38 38.82
C GLY A 174 2.68 -27.78 38.96
N PRO A 175 2.00 -27.95 40.11
CA PRO A 175 0.55 -27.70 40.22
C PRO A 175 0.13 -26.23 40.34
N LEU A 176 1.08 -25.29 40.44
CA LEU A 176 0.83 -23.86 40.64
C LEU A 176 0.52 -23.12 39.32
N GLN A 177 -0.38 -23.67 38.50
CA GLN A 177 -0.81 -23.06 37.22
C GLN A 177 -1.99 -22.08 37.34
N ALA A 178 -2.67 -22.03 38.50
CA ALA A 178 -3.74 -21.07 38.71
C ALA A 178 -3.16 -19.64 38.85
N GLN A 179 -3.57 -18.74 37.94
CA GLN A 179 -3.25 -17.30 37.92
C GLN A 179 -1.85 -16.88 37.45
N ALA A 180 -1.20 -17.63 36.56
CA ALA A 180 -0.25 -16.98 35.66
C ALA A 180 -1.02 -15.96 34.79
N ARG A 181 -0.87 -14.65 35.04
CA ARG A 181 -1.47 -13.60 34.18
C ARG A 181 -1.07 -13.88 32.73
N ALA A 182 -2.05 -13.98 31.83
CA ALA A 182 -1.75 -14.06 30.42
C ALA A 182 -0.86 -12.88 30.01
N ARG A 183 0.11 -13.16 29.14
CA ARG A 183 1.01 -12.16 28.56
C ARG A 183 0.66 -11.99 27.10
N GLN A 184 0.96 -10.82 26.55
CA GLN A 184 0.75 -10.55 25.14
C GLN A 184 1.45 -11.58 24.25
N SER A 185 0.77 -12.00 23.18
CA SER A 185 1.35 -12.84 22.13
C SER A 185 2.16 -12.00 21.12
N PRO A 186 3.06 -12.63 20.34
CA PRO A 186 3.66 -12.01 19.16
C PRO A 186 2.62 -11.37 18.23
N ALA A 187 1.49 -12.05 18.03
CA ALA A 187 0.38 -11.58 17.21
C ALA A 187 -0.25 -10.30 17.77
N GLN A 188 -0.52 -10.23 19.08
CA GLN A 188 -1.06 -9.04 19.73
C GLN A 188 -0.10 -7.84 19.65
N ILE A 189 1.22 -8.06 19.77
CA ILE A 189 2.23 -7.00 19.54
C ILE A 189 2.16 -6.51 18.09
N ALA A 190 2.11 -7.41 17.10
CA ALA A 190 2.01 -7.04 15.69
C ALA A 190 0.69 -6.31 15.36
N ARG A 191 -0.46 -6.79 15.86
CA ARG A 191 -1.76 -6.15 15.72
C ARG A 191 -1.77 -4.73 16.32
N TRP A 192 -1.19 -4.55 17.51
CA TRP A 192 -1.00 -3.23 18.12
C TRP A 192 -0.14 -2.28 17.28
N ARG A 193 0.87 -2.80 16.58
CA ARG A 193 1.68 -2.02 15.61
C ARG A 193 0.98 -1.78 14.27
N GLY A 194 -0.32 -2.04 14.20
CA GLY A 194 -1.14 -1.84 13.01
C GLY A 194 -0.91 -2.85 11.89
N TRP A 195 -0.18 -3.94 12.11
CA TRP A 195 0.09 -4.94 11.05
C TRP A 195 -1.20 -5.61 10.55
N SER A 196 -2.26 -5.62 11.34
CA SER A 196 -3.60 -6.10 10.96
C SER A 196 -4.52 -5.01 10.39
N GLU A 197 -4.12 -3.73 10.37
CA GLU A 197 -4.83 -2.66 9.66
C GLU A 197 -4.63 -2.74 8.14
N VAL A 198 -3.68 -3.55 7.68
CA VAL A 198 -3.28 -3.68 6.28
C VAL A 198 -3.44 -5.12 5.78
N LEU A 199 -3.39 -5.32 4.46
CA LEU A 199 -3.14 -6.63 3.86
C LEU A 199 -1.90 -7.24 4.53
N PHE A 200 -2.03 -8.36 5.22
CA PHE A 200 -0.90 -8.98 5.94
C PHE A 200 -0.41 -10.25 5.25
N ASP A 201 -1.30 -11.01 4.63
CA ASP A 201 -0.92 -12.14 3.80
C ASP A 201 -0.10 -11.67 2.58
N GLY A 202 0.88 -12.49 2.17
CA GLY A 202 1.78 -12.17 1.07
C GLY A 202 2.78 -11.04 1.35
N ALA A 203 2.85 -10.06 0.43
CA ALA A 203 4.00 -9.18 0.25
C ALA A 203 4.21 -8.17 1.39
N TYR A 204 3.17 -7.51 1.88
CA TYR A 204 3.29 -6.52 2.96
C TYR A 204 3.73 -7.16 4.27
N GLY A 205 3.09 -8.26 4.70
CA GLY A 205 3.55 -8.99 5.89
C GLY A 205 4.96 -9.53 5.74
N THR A 206 5.37 -9.94 4.54
CA THR A 206 6.76 -10.34 4.25
C THR A 206 7.73 -9.17 4.46
N MET A 207 7.41 -7.99 3.93
CA MET A 207 8.19 -6.76 4.17
C MET A 207 8.23 -6.38 5.65
N LEU A 208 7.08 -6.36 6.35
CA LEU A 208 7.01 -5.99 7.77
C LEU A 208 7.87 -6.93 8.63
N ARG A 209 7.73 -8.25 8.45
CA ARG A 209 8.51 -9.27 9.16
C ARG A 209 10.01 -9.18 8.85
N THR A 210 10.38 -9.06 7.57
CA THR A 210 11.78 -8.94 7.14
C THR A 210 12.43 -7.66 7.67
N THR A 211 11.72 -6.53 7.65
CA THR A 211 12.22 -5.24 8.15
C THR A 211 12.45 -5.29 9.66
N GLU A 212 11.49 -5.80 10.42
CA GLU A 212 11.58 -5.96 11.87
C GLU A 212 12.78 -6.85 12.24
N GLN A 213 12.91 -7.99 11.53
CA GLN A 213 13.98 -8.95 11.75
C GLN A 213 15.37 -8.37 11.48
N HIS A 214 15.56 -7.68 10.35
CA HIS A 214 16.90 -7.20 9.96
C HIS A 214 17.31 -6.00 10.82
N LEU A 215 16.46 -4.97 10.98
CA LEU A 215 16.84 -3.75 11.67
C LEU A 215 17.08 -3.96 13.18
N ASN A 216 16.34 -4.86 13.83
CA ASN A 216 16.52 -5.12 15.26
C ASN A 216 17.53 -6.24 15.56
N ASN A 217 18.17 -6.81 14.53
CA ASN A 217 19.26 -7.78 14.65
C ASN A 217 20.40 -7.42 13.68
N MET A 218 21.00 -6.24 13.85
CA MET A 218 22.18 -5.82 13.06
C MET A 218 23.50 -6.32 13.66
N ILE A 219 23.67 -6.15 14.97
CA ILE A 219 24.87 -6.52 15.72
C ILE A 219 24.45 -7.40 16.90
N SER A 220 25.19 -8.47 17.17
CA SER A 220 25.04 -9.33 18.35
C SER A 220 26.41 -9.71 18.89
N ASN A 221 26.60 -9.59 20.20
CA ASN A 221 27.88 -9.86 20.88
C ASN A 221 29.10 -9.11 20.27
N GLY A 222 28.89 -7.95 19.64
CA GLY A 222 29.92 -7.14 18.99
C GLY A 222 30.18 -7.47 17.50
N GLU A 223 29.60 -8.56 17.00
CA GLU A 223 29.73 -9.05 15.62
C GLU A 223 28.48 -8.78 14.78
N VAL A 224 28.60 -8.86 13.46
CA VAL A 224 27.46 -8.70 12.54
C VAL A 224 26.54 -9.93 12.65
N HIS A 225 25.24 -9.69 12.86
CA HIS A 225 24.29 -10.78 13.06
C HIS A 225 24.14 -11.64 11.77
N PRO A 226 23.93 -12.97 11.88
CA PRO A 226 23.66 -13.86 10.74
C PRO A 226 22.40 -13.58 9.90
N PHE A 227 21.71 -12.45 10.07
CA PHE A 227 20.73 -11.97 9.09
C PHE A 227 21.37 -11.05 8.04
N TRP A 228 22.40 -10.28 8.44
CA TRP A 228 23.16 -9.39 7.55
C TRP A 228 24.39 -10.06 6.95
N HIS A 229 24.97 -11.06 7.62
CA HIS A 229 26.18 -11.75 7.15
C HIS A 229 25.90 -13.22 6.78
N ARG A 230 25.14 -13.43 5.70
CA ARG A 230 24.93 -14.75 5.09
C ARG A 230 25.74 -14.91 3.81
N ARG A 231 26.01 -16.16 3.42
CA ARG A 231 26.64 -16.51 2.13
C ARG A 231 25.68 -16.41 0.93
N SER A 232 24.37 -16.37 1.17
CA SER A 232 23.33 -16.28 0.14
C SER A 232 22.06 -15.59 0.66
N GLY A 233 21.16 -15.23 -0.26
CA GLY A 233 19.90 -14.55 0.05
C GLY A 233 20.07 -13.07 0.41
N LEU A 234 19.02 -12.49 1.02
CA LEU A 234 18.91 -11.05 1.27
C LEU A 234 20.11 -10.44 2.02
N GLY A 235 20.59 -11.09 3.08
CA GLY A 235 21.80 -10.63 3.80
C GLY A 235 23.05 -10.55 2.92
N ALA A 236 23.24 -11.52 2.03
CA ALA A 236 24.37 -11.50 1.09
C ALA A 236 24.23 -10.41 0.02
N MET A 237 22.99 -10.05 -0.36
CA MET A 237 22.72 -8.94 -1.29
C MET A 237 22.98 -7.58 -0.63
N LEU A 238 22.56 -7.40 0.63
CA LEU A 238 22.69 -6.13 1.37
C LEU A 238 24.13 -5.67 1.60
N MET A 239 25.07 -6.60 1.62
CA MET A 239 26.51 -6.33 1.78
C MET A 239 27.24 -6.09 0.44
N GLN A 240 26.53 -6.14 -0.69
CA GLN A 240 27.07 -5.78 -2.01
C GLN A 240 26.83 -4.29 -2.29
N ASP A 241 27.45 -3.79 -3.37
CA ASP A 241 27.14 -2.45 -3.86
C ASP A 241 25.68 -2.37 -4.32
N PRO A 242 24.93 -1.30 -4.03
CA PRO A 242 23.51 -1.18 -4.41
C PRO A 242 23.24 -1.25 -5.92
N THR A 243 24.26 -1.08 -6.77
CA THR A 243 24.17 -1.38 -8.21
C THR A 243 23.78 -2.85 -8.49
N ALA A 244 24.16 -3.79 -7.61
CA ALA A 244 23.78 -5.21 -7.72
C ALA A 244 22.28 -5.47 -7.52
N PHE A 245 21.56 -4.53 -6.90
CA PHE A 245 20.11 -4.59 -6.70
C PHE A 245 19.41 -3.30 -7.20
N GLY A 246 19.86 -2.79 -8.34
CA GLY A 246 19.11 -1.84 -9.17
C GLY A 246 19.44 -0.36 -9.05
N ALA A 247 20.32 0.06 -8.13
CA ALA A 247 20.74 1.47 -8.08
C ALA A 247 21.61 1.86 -9.28
N SER A 248 21.57 3.13 -9.69
CA SER A 248 22.52 3.66 -10.68
C SER A 248 23.94 3.82 -10.12
N SER A 249 24.07 4.02 -8.81
CA SER A 249 25.34 4.18 -8.10
C SER A 249 25.13 4.05 -6.58
N GLY A 250 26.21 3.86 -5.83
CA GLY A 250 26.20 3.94 -4.38
C GLY A 250 27.50 3.42 -3.78
N LYS A 251 27.42 2.90 -2.55
CA LYS A 251 28.49 2.14 -1.90
C LYS A 251 27.86 1.04 -1.05
N ALA A 252 28.48 -0.14 -1.03
CA ALA A 252 28.08 -1.24 -0.16
C ALA A 252 27.96 -0.82 1.33
N ILE A 253 27.02 -1.43 2.05
CA ILE A 253 26.96 -1.33 3.51
C ILE A 253 28.19 -2.03 4.09
N ASN A 254 28.83 -1.38 5.06
CA ASN A 254 29.97 -1.95 5.78
C ASN A 254 29.65 -2.14 7.27
N VAL A 255 30.53 -2.85 7.98
CA VAL A 255 30.35 -3.17 9.41
C VAL A 255 30.24 -1.92 10.28
N ASN A 256 30.94 -0.83 9.95
CA ASN A 256 30.88 0.42 10.71
C ASN A 256 29.54 1.15 10.52
N ASP A 257 28.93 1.05 9.34
CA ASP A 257 27.58 1.55 9.11
C ASP A 257 26.57 0.86 10.02
N LEU A 258 26.59 -0.49 10.08
CA LEU A 258 25.71 -1.27 10.96
C LEU A 258 25.98 -1.01 12.44
N LYS A 259 27.26 -0.97 12.87
CA LYS A 259 27.64 -0.65 14.25
C LYS A 259 27.18 0.74 14.66
N LYS A 260 27.27 1.75 13.78
CA LYS A 260 26.81 3.13 14.05
C LYS A 260 25.33 3.18 14.41
N ILE A 261 24.49 2.41 13.70
CA ILE A 261 23.03 2.52 13.83
C ILE A 261 22.39 1.45 14.73
N SER A 262 23.13 0.39 15.09
CA SER A 262 22.65 -0.67 16.00
C SER A 262 22.28 -0.25 17.45
N PRO A 263 22.77 0.86 18.04
CA PRO A 263 22.33 1.34 19.36
C PRO A 263 20.94 1.99 19.37
N CYS A 264 19.98 1.43 18.61
CA CYS A 264 18.63 1.93 18.46
C CYS A 264 17.65 0.77 18.27
N TRP A 265 16.43 0.93 18.76
CA TRP A 265 15.31 0.07 18.39
C TRP A 265 14.55 0.64 17.20
N TYR A 266 14.20 -0.23 16.26
CA TYR A 266 13.49 0.07 15.02
C TYR A 266 12.16 -0.70 15.00
N PRO A 267 11.18 -0.34 15.85
CA PRO A 267 9.89 -0.99 15.81
C PRO A 267 9.20 -0.66 14.49
N VAL A 268 8.88 -1.69 13.71
CA VAL A 268 8.16 -1.55 12.44
C VAL A 268 6.66 -1.49 12.72
N HIS A 269 6.05 -0.36 12.37
CA HIS A 269 4.61 -0.10 12.43
C HIS A 269 4.03 -0.08 11.02
N ALA A 270 2.75 -0.39 10.89
CA ALA A 270 1.95 -0.09 9.71
C ALA A 270 0.81 0.86 10.11
N MET A 271 0.47 1.80 9.25
CA MET A 271 -0.67 2.69 9.46
C MET A 271 -1.62 2.55 8.28
N GLY A 272 -2.69 1.79 8.48
CA GLY A 272 -3.81 1.77 7.55
C GLY A 272 -4.46 3.14 7.45
N TYR A 273 -4.93 3.49 6.25
CA TYR A 273 -5.66 4.72 5.98
C TYR A 273 -6.85 4.44 5.08
N ASN A 274 -7.80 5.37 5.08
CA ASN A 274 -9.02 5.21 4.32
C ASN A 274 -8.76 5.51 2.84
N PHE A 275 -8.38 4.49 2.07
CA PHE A 275 -8.00 4.61 0.66
C PHE A 275 -9.16 5.02 -0.28
N ILE A 276 -10.37 5.26 0.23
CA ILE A 276 -11.48 5.89 -0.50
C ILE A 276 -11.74 7.37 -0.12
N LYS A 277 -11.03 7.93 0.87
CA LYS A 277 -10.99 9.38 1.16
C LYS A 277 -9.80 10.05 0.46
N SER A 278 -9.74 11.39 0.43
CA SER A 278 -8.58 12.08 -0.17
C SER A 278 -7.27 11.71 0.55
N ASN A 279 -6.17 11.60 -0.18
CA ASN A 279 -4.84 11.45 0.42
C ASN A 279 -4.44 12.72 1.21
N GLY A 280 -4.97 13.89 0.87
CA GLY A 280 -4.77 15.13 1.64
C GLY A 280 -5.42 15.08 3.03
N GLU A 281 -6.68 14.66 3.11
CA GLU A 281 -7.40 14.44 4.38
C GLU A 281 -6.76 13.30 5.21
N SER A 282 -6.39 12.22 4.53
CA SER A 282 -5.74 11.07 5.15
C SER A 282 -4.37 11.47 5.73
N ALA A 283 -3.61 12.33 5.05
CA ALA A 283 -2.32 12.83 5.53
C ALA A 283 -2.43 13.59 6.86
N ILE A 284 -3.48 14.41 7.06
CA ILE A 284 -3.74 15.10 8.33
C ILE A 284 -3.95 14.08 9.45
N THR A 285 -4.81 13.08 9.20
CA THR A 285 -5.10 12.02 10.19
C THR A 285 -3.85 11.19 10.52
N ILE A 286 -3.06 10.84 9.52
CA ILE A 286 -1.83 10.05 9.70
C ILE A 286 -0.74 10.86 10.41
N ALA A 287 -0.64 12.17 10.18
CA ALA A 287 0.29 13.04 10.91
C ALA A 287 0.02 13.01 12.43
N GLU A 288 -1.25 13.11 12.83
CA GLU A 288 -1.64 12.98 14.24
C GLU A 288 -1.36 11.58 14.83
N ARG A 289 -1.56 10.51 14.05
CA ARG A 289 -1.17 9.15 14.48
C ARG A 289 0.33 9.03 14.72
N ILE A 290 1.17 9.63 13.86
CA ILE A 290 2.63 9.62 14.01
C ILE A 290 3.07 10.48 15.21
N ARG A 291 2.50 11.69 15.39
CA ARG A 291 2.70 12.53 16.59
C ARG A 291 2.35 11.77 17.87
N GLY A 292 1.19 11.10 17.89
CA GLY A 292 0.74 10.25 18.98
C GLY A 292 1.69 9.08 19.29
N LEU A 293 2.17 8.37 18.27
CA LEU A 293 3.13 7.28 18.41
C LEU A 293 4.45 7.76 19.05
N VAL A 294 5.02 8.85 18.53
CA VAL A 294 6.27 9.42 19.05
C VAL A 294 6.10 9.94 20.48
N LYS A 295 5.01 10.67 20.77
CA LYS A 295 4.65 11.09 22.13
C LYS A 295 4.50 9.89 23.08
N GLY A 296 3.94 8.79 22.58
CA GLY A 296 3.84 7.52 23.30
C GLY A 296 5.21 6.93 23.68
N TYR A 297 6.17 6.88 22.76
CA TYR A 297 7.53 6.43 23.08
C TYR A 297 8.26 7.39 24.03
N LYS A 298 8.15 8.72 23.83
CA LYS A 298 8.68 9.74 24.76
C LYS A 298 8.16 9.54 26.19
N LYS A 299 6.84 9.31 26.37
CA LYS A 299 6.21 9.05 27.70
C LYS A 299 6.77 7.81 28.41
N ARG A 300 7.33 6.85 27.66
CA ARG A 300 7.88 5.59 28.18
C ARG A 300 9.39 5.64 28.42
N GLY A 301 10.00 6.83 28.35
CA GLY A 301 11.41 7.07 28.66
C GLY A 301 12.36 6.95 27.46
N PHE A 302 11.85 6.69 26.25
CA PHE A 302 12.70 6.59 25.06
C PHE A 302 13.02 7.96 24.44
N LYS A 303 14.26 8.12 23.97
CA LYS A 303 14.67 9.17 23.03
C LYS A 303 14.08 8.85 21.65
N CYS A 304 12.83 9.28 21.44
CA CYS A 304 12.10 9.15 20.18
C CYS A 304 11.68 10.55 19.70
N SER A 305 12.25 11.02 18.59
CA SER A 305 11.88 12.28 17.92
C SER A 305 12.08 12.21 16.40
N GLU A 306 12.35 11.01 15.89
CA GLU A 306 12.77 10.75 14.52
C GLU A 306 12.01 9.50 14.02
N VAL A 307 11.47 9.54 12.81
CA VAL A 307 10.76 8.42 12.16
C VAL A 307 11.28 8.20 10.74
N ILE A 308 11.09 6.99 10.21
CA ILE A 308 11.39 6.65 8.81
C ILE A 308 10.10 6.17 8.16
N LEU A 309 9.79 6.65 6.96
CA LEU A 309 8.60 6.22 6.21
C LEU A 309 8.97 5.22 5.12
N VAL A 310 8.14 4.18 4.98
CA VAL A 310 8.21 3.17 3.92
C VAL A 310 6.84 3.14 3.25
N THR A 311 6.77 3.21 1.92
CA THR A 311 5.46 3.28 1.23
C THR A 311 5.31 2.22 0.15
N HIS A 312 4.06 1.87 -0.15
CA HIS A 312 3.68 1.12 -1.35
C HIS A 312 2.71 1.97 -2.18
N SER A 313 2.90 2.00 -3.51
CA SER A 313 1.90 2.52 -4.45
C SER A 313 1.38 3.92 -4.07
N MET A 314 0.06 4.10 -4.00
CA MET A 314 -0.63 5.35 -3.59
C MET A 314 -0.23 5.86 -2.20
N GLY A 315 0.26 4.99 -1.29
CA GLY A 315 0.83 5.40 -0.01
C GLY A 315 2.05 6.34 -0.16
N GLY A 316 2.68 6.36 -1.34
CA GLY A 316 3.68 7.37 -1.69
C GLY A 316 3.09 8.76 -1.94
N LEU A 317 1.90 8.86 -2.54
CA LEU A 317 1.17 10.12 -2.70
C LEU A 317 0.70 10.64 -1.34
N LEU A 318 0.18 9.75 -0.48
CA LEU A 318 -0.10 10.04 0.93
C LEU A 318 1.12 10.58 1.66
N ALA A 319 2.29 9.96 1.51
CA ALA A 319 3.52 10.41 2.15
C ALA A 319 4.01 11.79 1.64
N ARG A 320 3.76 12.12 0.36
CA ARG A 320 4.03 13.46 -0.21
C ARG A 320 3.06 14.50 0.35
N ALA A 321 1.79 14.15 0.55
CA ALA A 321 0.84 14.99 1.25
C ALA A 321 1.19 15.15 2.74
N LEU A 322 1.65 14.10 3.41
CA LEU A 322 2.06 14.11 4.81
C LEU A 322 3.16 15.14 5.12
N ILE A 323 4.11 15.30 4.19
CA ILE A 323 5.17 16.31 4.30
C ILE A 323 4.77 17.71 3.80
N HIS A 324 3.62 17.85 3.12
CA HIS A 324 3.17 19.11 2.52
C HIS A 324 2.58 20.07 3.56
N PRO A 325 2.89 21.39 3.53
CA PRO A 325 2.41 22.35 4.53
C PRO A 325 0.89 22.48 4.64
N CYS A 326 0.14 22.33 3.54
CA CYS A 326 -1.32 22.45 3.54
C CYS A 326 -2.05 21.19 4.05
N TYR A 327 -1.33 20.11 4.36
CA TYR A 327 -1.91 18.83 4.78
C TYR A 327 -1.26 18.36 6.10
N GLY A 328 -0.35 17.37 6.08
CA GLY A 328 0.24 16.84 7.32
C GLY A 328 1.29 17.74 7.97
N ASN A 329 1.91 18.65 7.20
CA ASN A 329 2.96 19.58 7.60
C ASN A 329 4.12 18.93 8.41
N MET A 330 4.54 17.73 8.02
CA MET A 330 5.52 16.95 8.79
C MET A 330 7.00 17.25 8.51
N LEU A 331 7.32 18.13 7.55
CA LEU A 331 8.71 18.60 7.35
C LEU A 331 9.14 19.62 8.40
N ASP A 332 8.24 20.55 8.73
CA ASP A 332 8.47 21.65 9.68
C ASP A 332 7.90 21.36 11.08
N ASP A 333 7.63 20.08 11.37
CA ASP A 333 7.10 19.63 12.65
C ASP A 333 8.15 19.78 13.76
N LYS A 334 7.73 20.37 14.89
CA LYS A 334 8.61 20.75 16.00
C LYS A 334 9.03 19.57 16.87
N ASP A 335 8.26 18.49 16.86
CA ASP A 335 8.36 17.37 17.81
C ASP A 335 8.78 16.05 17.15
N VAL A 336 8.53 15.91 15.84
CA VAL A 336 8.77 14.71 15.04
C VAL A 336 9.46 15.04 13.72
N LYS A 337 10.69 14.56 13.55
CA LYS A 337 11.42 14.65 12.28
C LYS A 337 11.22 13.37 11.45
N ILE A 338 10.71 13.49 10.22
CA ILE A 338 10.91 12.44 9.22
C ILE A 338 12.38 12.47 8.80
N LEU A 339 13.11 11.37 8.99
CA LEU A 339 14.52 11.27 8.61
C LEU A 339 14.69 11.05 7.10
N GLY A 340 13.76 10.33 6.50
CA GLY A 340 13.79 9.90 5.12
C GLY A 340 12.58 9.05 4.77
N ILE A 341 12.36 8.91 3.46
CA ILE A 341 11.26 8.13 2.90
C ILE A 341 11.83 7.16 1.87
N TYR A 342 11.36 5.90 1.94
CA TYR A 342 11.52 4.93 0.86
C TYR A 342 10.18 4.68 0.18
N HIS A 343 10.09 4.96 -1.12
CA HIS A 343 8.90 4.68 -1.92
C HIS A 343 9.08 3.41 -2.76
N ASN A 344 8.07 2.54 -2.79
CA ASN A 344 8.02 1.42 -3.74
C ASN A 344 6.80 1.54 -4.65
N VAL A 345 7.02 1.39 -5.96
CA VAL A 345 5.99 1.38 -7.03
C VAL A 345 4.99 2.54 -7.01
N MET A 346 5.41 3.74 -6.59
CA MET A 346 4.51 4.90 -6.53
C MET A 346 4.06 5.35 -7.94
N PRO A 347 2.75 5.62 -8.17
CA PRO A 347 2.25 6.27 -9.38
C PRO A 347 2.54 7.78 -9.34
N THR A 348 3.82 8.16 -9.40
CA THR A 348 4.35 9.50 -9.06
C THR A 348 3.60 10.67 -9.68
N ILE A 349 3.16 10.55 -10.94
CA ILE A 349 2.38 11.57 -11.66
C ILE A 349 1.07 10.98 -12.24
N GLY A 350 0.55 9.93 -11.61
CA GLY A 350 -0.63 9.17 -12.03
C GLY A 350 -0.32 8.04 -13.02
N ALA A 351 -1.33 7.31 -13.47
CA ALA A 351 -1.19 6.22 -14.46
C ALA A 351 -2.42 6.10 -15.35
N ALA A 352 -2.24 6.01 -16.68
CA ALA A 352 -3.37 5.92 -17.61
C ALA A 352 -4.21 4.62 -17.43
N GLY A 353 -3.69 3.62 -16.72
CA GLY A 353 -4.44 2.45 -16.25
C GLY A 353 -5.66 2.81 -15.38
N ALA A 354 -5.66 3.94 -14.68
CA ALA A 354 -6.83 4.42 -13.93
C ALA A 354 -8.00 4.78 -14.87
N TYR A 355 -7.74 5.41 -16.03
CA TYR A 355 -8.75 5.63 -17.07
C TYR A 355 -9.29 4.29 -17.58
N LYS A 356 -8.40 3.32 -17.90
CA LYS A 356 -8.81 1.99 -18.38
C LYS A 356 -9.72 1.30 -17.38
N ARG A 357 -9.32 1.25 -16.11
CA ARG A 357 -10.03 0.51 -15.06
C ARG A 357 -11.39 1.12 -14.75
N MET A 358 -11.52 2.45 -14.77
CA MET A 358 -12.81 3.08 -14.54
C MET A 358 -13.78 2.93 -15.73
N ARG A 359 -13.31 3.06 -16.98
CA ARG A 359 -14.16 2.90 -18.17
C ARG A 359 -14.47 1.45 -18.55
N PHE A 360 -13.56 0.51 -18.27
CA PHE A 360 -13.58 -0.85 -18.83
C PHE A 360 -13.30 -1.97 -17.80
N GLY A 361 -13.37 -1.67 -16.50
CA GLY A 361 -13.19 -2.64 -15.43
C GLY A 361 -11.76 -3.16 -15.27
N PHE A 362 -11.59 -4.09 -14.35
CA PHE A 362 -10.30 -4.66 -13.96
C PHE A 362 -9.90 -5.92 -14.73
N GLN A 363 -10.79 -6.48 -15.57
CA GLN A 363 -10.43 -7.60 -16.45
C GLN A 363 -9.44 -7.12 -17.52
N GLU A 364 -8.17 -7.48 -17.39
CA GLU A 364 -7.07 -7.01 -18.27
C GLU A 364 -6.43 -8.13 -19.10
N ARG A 365 -6.71 -9.40 -18.76
CA ARG A 365 -6.22 -10.61 -19.44
C ARG A 365 -7.28 -11.71 -19.33
N GLU A 366 -7.28 -12.65 -20.26
CA GLU A 366 -8.05 -13.89 -20.16
C GLU A 366 -7.43 -14.83 -19.11
N GLY A 367 -8.27 -15.64 -18.46
CA GLY A 367 -7.81 -16.69 -17.55
C GLY A 367 -8.40 -16.54 -16.14
N SER A 368 -8.69 -17.69 -15.53
CA SER A 368 -9.48 -17.80 -14.31
C SER A 368 -8.99 -16.96 -13.13
N ILE A 369 -7.67 -16.80 -12.94
CA ILE A 369 -7.13 -15.98 -11.83
C ILE A 369 -7.42 -14.48 -12.07
N ALA A 370 -7.23 -13.98 -13.30
CA ALA A 370 -7.49 -12.59 -13.63
C ALA A 370 -9.00 -12.27 -13.60
N GLU A 371 -9.84 -13.23 -13.98
CA GLU A 371 -11.30 -13.15 -13.88
C GLU A 371 -11.78 -13.13 -12.43
N ILE A 372 -11.21 -13.94 -11.54
CA ILE A 372 -11.50 -13.91 -10.09
C ILE A 372 -11.17 -12.53 -9.52
N GLU A 373 -9.96 -12.01 -9.77
CA GLU A 373 -9.53 -10.71 -9.24
C GLU A 373 -10.37 -9.56 -9.81
N ALA A 374 -10.70 -9.59 -11.11
CA ALA A 374 -11.60 -8.63 -11.74
C ALA A 374 -13.02 -8.70 -11.16
N SER A 375 -13.55 -9.91 -10.87
CA SER A 375 -14.87 -10.08 -10.27
C SER A 375 -14.98 -9.45 -8.88
N ILE A 376 -13.90 -9.43 -8.11
CA ILE A 376 -13.85 -8.78 -6.79
C ILE A 376 -13.78 -7.27 -6.95
N LEU A 377 -12.86 -6.75 -7.76
CA LEU A 377 -12.56 -5.32 -7.88
C LEU A 377 -13.61 -4.53 -8.69
N GLY A 378 -14.15 -5.14 -9.75
CA GLY A 378 -15.10 -4.54 -10.67
C GLY A 378 -14.84 -5.04 -12.09
N ILE A 379 -15.66 -5.99 -12.56
CA ILE A 379 -15.38 -6.76 -13.78
C ILE A 379 -15.41 -5.90 -15.05
N ASP A 380 -16.26 -4.88 -15.07
CA ASP A 380 -16.49 -3.95 -16.18
C ASP A 380 -16.55 -2.49 -15.69
N GLY A 381 -16.68 -1.56 -16.64
CA GLY A 381 -16.78 -0.12 -16.36
C GLY A 381 -17.99 0.30 -15.52
N ILE A 382 -19.09 -0.46 -15.55
CA ILE A 382 -20.30 -0.16 -14.77
C ILE A 382 -20.02 -0.39 -13.29
N HIS A 383 -19.42 -1.54 -12.96
CA HIS A 383 -19.04 -1.89 -11.60
C HIS A 383 -17.90 -1.01 -11.08
N ALA A 384 -16.90 -0.72 -11.92
CA ALA A 384 -15.75 0.10 -11.54
C ALA A 384 -16.11 1.59 -11.37
N THR A 385 -16.88 2.20 -12.29
CA THR A 385 -17.30 3.61 -12.17
C THR A 385 -18.13 3.86 -10.92
N ALA A 386 -19.02 2.94 -10.54
CA ALA A 386 -19.85 3.08 -9.34
C ALA A 386 -19.04 3.19 -8.04
N ILE A 387 -17.82 2.64 -8.00
CA ILE A 387 -16.86 2.80 -6.90
C ILE A 387 -15.99 4.04 -7.14
N LEU A 388 -15.20 4.01 -8.21
CA LEU A 388 -14.04 4.88 -8.39
C LEU A 388 -14.45 6.36 -8.60
N ALA A 389 -15.61 6.64 -9.20
CA ALA A 389 -16.09 8.02 -9.38
C ALA A 389 -16.55 8.69 -8.06
N ASN A 390 -16.81 7.91 -7.02
CA ASN A 390 -17.31 8.39 -5.73
C ASN A 390 -16.23 8.44 -4.64
N ALA A 391 -15.05 7.88 -4.89
CA ALA A 391 -13.91 7.83 -3.98
C ALA A 391 -12.79 8.78 -4.43
N PRO A 392 -12.45 9.85 -3.67
CA PRO A 392 -11.38 10.79 -4.05
C PRO A 392 -10.00 10.18 -4.30
N ALA A 393 -9.45 9.35 -3.40
CA ALA A 393 -8.07 8.83 -3.55
C ALA A 393 -7.82 8.04 -4.85
N PRO A 394 -8.72 7.16 -5.33
CA PRO A 394 -8.56 6.53 -6.63
C PRO A 394 -8.52 7.52 -7.81
N LEU A 395 -9.21 8.67 -7.72
CA LEU A 395 -9.15 9.73 -8.72
C LEU A 395 -7.82 10.49 -8.65
N GLU A 396 -7.21 10.60 -7.47
CA GLU A 396 -5.86 11.14 -7.27
C GLU A 396 -4.73 10.25 -7.84
N MET A 397 -5.07 9.10 -8.46
CA MET A 397 -4.13 8.28 -9.27
C MET A 397 -4.28 8.49 -10.79
N LEU A 398 -5.23 9.31 -11.25
CA LEU A 398 -5.35 9.67 -12.66
C LEU A 398 -4.11 10.46 -13.13
N PRO A 399 -3.74 10.39 -14.42
CA PRO A 399 -2.71 11.23 -15.01
C PRO A 399 -2.85 12.73 -14.67
N GLY A 400 -1.92 13.24 -13.85
CA GLY A 400 -1.83 14.66 -13.50
C GLY A 400 -1.31 15.51 -14.67
N ALA A 401 -1.23 16.83 -14.47
CA ALA A 401 -0.72 17.76 -15.49
C ALA A 401 0.69 17.36 -16.00
N ALA A 402 1.58 16.97 -15.08
CA ALA A 402 2.93 16.51 -15.38
C ALA A 402 3.01 15.21 -16.21
N TYR A 403 1.96 14.38 -16.26
CA TYR A 403 1.92 13.16 -17.10
C TYR A 403 1.91 13.49 -18.60
N GLY A 404 1.57 14.74 -18.93
CA GLY A 404 1.72 15.31 -20.26
C GLY A 404 0.64 14.92 -21.26
N GLN A 405 0.97 15.10 -22.53
CA GLN A 405 0.04 15.02 -23.66
C GLN A 405 0.01 13.60 -24.28
N HIS A 406 -0.94 13.41 -25.20
CA HIS A 406 -1.00 12.30 -26.15
C HIS A 406 -0.91 10.89 -25.54
N TRP A 407 -1.62 10.65 -24.43
CA TRP A 407 -1.66 9.33 -23.78
C TRP A 407 -2.97 8.58 -24.03
N LEU A 408 -4.10 9.25 -24.27
CA LEU A 408 -5.35 8.64 -24.74
C LEU A 408 -5.42 8.80 -26.26
N LYS A 409 -5.39 7.72 -27.04
CA LYS A 409 -5.15 7.78 -28.50
C LYS A 409 -6.11 6.93 -29.31
N ILE A 410 -6.29 7.32 -30.57
CA ILE A 410 -6.92 6.51 -31.62
C ILE A 410 -5.86 6.17 -32.64
N VAL A 411 -5.80 4.90 -33.07
CA VAL A 411 -4.94 4.44 -34.17
C VAL A 411 -5.76 3.74 -35.25
N ASP A 412 -5.24 3.74 -36.49
CA ASP A 412 -5.80 2.91 -37.57
C ASP A 412 -5.37 1.44 -37.46
N ALA A 413 -5.78 0.62 -38.43
CA ALA A 413 -5.44 -0.79 -38.48
C ALA A 413 -3.91 -1.05 -38.58
N GLN A 414 -3.13 -0.05 -39.01
CA GLN A 414 -1.67 -0.08 -39.14
C GLN A 414 -0.96 0.59 -37.94
N ASP A 415 -1.68 0.85 -36.85
CA ASP A 415 -1.17 1.47 -35.61
C ASP A 415 -0.67 2.92 -35.77
N LYS A 416 -1.01 3.59 -36.88
CA LYS A 416 -0.73 5.02 -37.07
C LYS A 416 -1.71 5.84 -36.24
N VAL A 417 -1.19 6.78 -35.44
CA VAL A 417 -2.00 7.70 -34.64
C VAL A 417 -2.87 8.58 -35.53
N LEU A 418 -4.18 8.52 -35.30
CA LEU A 418 -5.21 9.31 -35.96
C LEU A 418 -5.59 10.54 -35.13
N TRP A 419 -5.68 10.37 -33.81
CA TRP A 419 -6.02 11.44 -32.87
C TRP A 419 -5.53 11.10 -31.47
N SER A 420 -5.45 12.11 -30.60
CA SER A 420 -5.08 11.89 -29.21
C SER A 420 -5.47 13.03 -28.27
N TRP A 421 -5.56 12.70 -26.98
CA TRP A 421 -5.76 13.61 -25.86
C TRP A 421 -4.76 13.26 -24.73
N PRO A 422 -4.41 14.24 -23.88
CA PRO A 422 -4.57 15.68 -24.11
C PRO A 422 -3.77 16.13 -25.33
N ARG A 423 -4.15 17.25 -25.93
CA ARG A 423 -3.47 17.84 -27.09
C ARG A 423 -3.47 19.37 -26.97
N ASP A 424 -2.62 20.02 -27.76
CA ASP A 424 -2.57 21.49 -27.90
C ASP A 424 -2.43 22.25 -26.57
N LYS A 425 -1.69 21.64 -25.62
CA LYS A 425 -1.42 22.11 -24.24
C LYS A 425 -2.62 22.06 -23.28
N ALA A 426 -3.76 21.49 -23.68
CA ALA A 426 -4.89 21.26 -22.77
C ALA A 426 -4.53 20.28 -21.66
N THR A 427 -5.20 20.36 -20.50
CA THR A 427 -5.01 19.39 -19.41
C THR A 427 -5.84 18.12 -19.63
N ALA A 428 -5.48 17.02 -18.96
CA ALA A 428 -6.31 15.81 -18.93
C ALA A 428 -7.64 16.04 -18.21
N LEU A 429 -7.66 16.92 -17.20
CA LEU A 429 -8.87 17.34 -16.51
C LEU A 429 -9.90 17.90 -17.49
N GLU A 430 -9.52 18.86 -18.33
CA GLU A 430 -10.42 19.51 -19.29
C GLU A 430 -10.72 18.60 -20.49
N SER A 431 -9.68 18.03 -21.13
CA SER A 431 -9.83 17.32 -22.41
C SER A 431 -10.35 15.89 -22.29
N ILE A 432 -10.36 15.30 -21.09
CA ILE A 432 -10.77 13.90 -20.88
C ILE A 432 -11.73 13.76 -19.67
N TYR A 433 -11.43 14.34 -18.51
CA TYR A 433 -12.11 13.97 -17.26
C TYR A 433 -13.44 14.70 -17.02
N LEU A 434 -13.49 15.99 -17.33
CA LEU A 434 -14.69 16.83 -17.22
C LEU A 434 -15.48 16.91 -18.55
N GLN A 435 -15.21 15.99 -19.49
CA GLN A 435 -15.86 15.98 -20.78
C GLN A 435 -17.36 15.67 -20.68
N GLN A 436 -18.13 16.31 -21.57
CA GLN A 436 -19.59 16.23 -21.53
C GLN A 436 -20.08 14.78 -21.77
N PRO A 437 -21.27 14.39 -21.26
CA PRO A 437 -21.90 13.09 -21.52
C PRO A 437 -21.96 12.63 -22.98
N THR A 438 -21.95 13.57 -23.92
CA THR A 438 -21.98 13.33 -25.38
C THR A 438 -20.64 12.93 -25.97
N ALA A 439 -19.52 13.35 -25.38
CA ALA A 439 -18.18 12.95 -25.80
C ALA A 439 -17.96 11.46 -25.53
N TRP A 440 -17.48 10.70 -26.51
CA TRP A 440 -17.42 9.24 -26.40
C TRP A 440 -16.19 8.75 -25.59
N TRP A 441 -15.11 9.53 -25.54
CA TRP A 441 -13.85 9.25 -24.82
C TRP A 441 -13.82 9.79 -23.36
N ARG A 442 -14.94 10.31 -22.85
CA ARG A 442 -15.11 11.24 -21.70
C ARG A 442 -14.76 10.82 -20.24
N LEU A 443 -13.99 9.75 -19.99
CA LEU A 443 -13.73 9.13 -18.66
C LEU A 443 -14.96 8.67 -17.85
N ILE A 444 -15.94 9.53 -17.54
CA ILE A 444 -17.13 9.23 -16.73
C ILE A 444 -18.33 8.92 -17.62
N ASN A 445 -18.96 7.76 -17.43
CA ASN A 445 -20.32 7.54 -17.95
C ASN A 445 -21.35 7.96 -16.88
N PRO A 446 -22.18 9.00 -17.10
CA PRO A 446 -23.06 9.52 -16.05
C PRO A 446 -24.08 8.51 -15.53
N ASN A 447 -24.48 7.55 -16.36
CA ASN A 447 -25.43 6.50 -15.99
C ASN A 447 -24.85 5.47 -15.00
N TRP A 448 -23.52 5.45 -14.81
CA TRP A 448 -22.83 4.48 -13.95
C TRP A 448 -22.35 5.10 -12.61
N VAL A 449 -22.43 6.42 -12.45
CA VAL A 449 -21.89 7.13 -11.27
C VAL A 449 -22.69 6.87 -10.00
N ASN A 450 -24.02 6.89 -10.06
CA ASN A 450 -24.87 6.87 -8.86
C ASN A 450 -25.99 5.80 -8.89
N PRO A 451 -25.67 4.51 -9.11
CA PRO A 451 -26.66 3.42 -9.10
C PRO A 451 -27.41 3.27 -7.77
N ALA A 452 -26.84 3.72 -6.65
CA ALA A 452 -27.50 3.72 -5.35
C ALA A 452 -28.47 4.88 -5.12
N ARG A 453 -28.45 5.91 -5.99
CA ARG A 453 -29.25 7.15 -5.88
C ARG A 453 -29.01 7.92 -4.56
N ILE A 454 -27.75 7.95 -4.10
CA ILE A 454 -27.33 8.81 -2.98
C ILE A 454 -27.61 10.26 -3.36
N SER A 455 -28.17 11.06 -2.44
CA SER A 455 -28.46 12.47 -2.67
C SER A 455 -27.18 13.31 -2.77
N SER A 456 -27.25 14.47 -3.44
CA SER A 456 -26.09 15.34 -3.65
C SER A 456 -25.50 15.88 -2.34
N GLU A 457 -26.34 16.14 -1.34
CA GLU A 457 -25.94 16.54 0.02
C GLU A 457 -25.04 15.50 0.71
N ASN A 458 -25.24 14.21 0.39
CA ASN A 458 -24.45 13.07 0.85
C ASN A 458 -23.35 12.69 -0.17
N GLY A 459 -22.99 13.63 -1.06
CA GLY A 459 -21.92 13.47 -2.04
C GLY A 459 -22.26 12.58 -3.24
N GLY A 460 -23.53 12.22 -3.46
CA GLY A 460 -23.95 11.41 -4.60
C GLY A 460 -24.11 12.19 -5.91
N GLY A 461 -24.05 11.49 -7.04
CA GLY A 461 -24.41 12.02 -8.35
C GLY A 461 -23.24 12.59 -9.17
N LEU A 462 -23.55 12.92 -10.44
CA LEU A 462 -22.56 13.34 -11.44
C LEU A 462 -21.81 14.62 -11.06
N GLU A 463 -22.51 15.62 -10.53
CA GLU A 463 -21.92 16.89 -10.12
C GLU A 463 -20.85 16.70 -9.04
N MET A 464 -21.14 15.86 -8.04
CA MET A 464 -20.21 15.56 -6.96
C MET A 464 -19.01 14.74 -7.45
N ALA A 465 -19.20 13.81 -8.41
CA ALA A 465 -18.08 13.13 -9.07
C ALA A 465 -17.18 14.10 -9.88
N MET A 466 -17.79 15.05 -10.60
CA MET A 466 -17.06 16.10 -11.33
C MET A 466 -16.31 17.06 -10.39
N ASN A 467 -16.87 17.34 -9.21
CA ASN A 467 -16.18 18.11 -8.16
C ASN A 467 -14.97 17.34 -7.61
N ARG A 468 -15.12 16.04 -7.29
CA ARG A 468 -14.00 15.18 -6.85
C ARG A 468 -12.87 15.11 -7.89
N LEU A 469 -13.19 15.09 -9.19
CA LEU A 469 -12.19 15.12 -10.26
C LEU A 469 -11.37 16.42 -10.28
N LYS A 470 -11.99 17.57 -10.00
CA LYS A 470 -11.28 18.86 -9.86
C LYS A 470 -10.36 18.84 -8.64
N LEU A 471 -10.89 18.47 -7.48
CA LEU A 471 -10.14 18.36 -6.22
C LEU A 471 -8.95 17.39 -6.34
N ALA A 472 -9.12 16.26 -7.04
CA ALA A 472 -8.04 15.31 -7.28
C ALA A 472 -6.92 15.89 -8.17
N ALA A 473 -7.27 16.69 -9.19
CA ALA A 473 -6.30 17.38 -10.03
C ALA A 473 -5.58 18.52 -9.28
N GLU A 474 -6.29 19.27 -8.45
CA GLU A 474 -5.72 20.30 -7.55
C GLU A 474 -4.75 19.67 -6.54
N PHE A 475 -5.15 18.56 -5.90
CA PHE A 475 -4.29 17.77 -5.02
C PHE A 475 -3.00 17.33 -5.75
N LEU A 476 -3.13 16.67 -6.90
CA LEU A 476 -2.00 16.20 -7.70
C LEU A 476 -1.04 17.33 -8.10
N SER A 477 -1.57 18.51 -8.44
CA SER A 477 -0.76 19.68 -8.74
C SER A 477 -0.05 20.22 -7.51
N SER A 478 -0.73 20.29 -6.35
CA SER A 478 -0.13 20.78 -5.09
C SER A 478 1.05 19.94 -4.61
N ILE A 479 0.98 18.61 -4.77
CA ILE A 479 2.08 17.71 -4.35
C ILE A 479 3.11 17.45 -5.45
N GLU A 480 2.93 17.97 -6.68
CA GLU A 480 3.72 17.62 -7.88
C GLU A 480 5.23 17.63 -7.61
N LYS A 481 5.74 18.68 -6.96
CA LYS A 481 7.16 18.90 -6.66
C LYS A 481 7.54 18.58 -5.21
N THR A 482 6.58 18.12 -4.42
CA THR A 482 6.73 17.86 -3.00
C THR A 482 7.34 16.47 -2.79
N PHE A 483 8.61 16.44 -2.41
CA PHE A 483 9.38 15.24 -2.06
C PHE A 483 10.28 15.51 -0.86
N HIS A 484 10.58 14.47 -0.08
CA HIS A 484 11.46 14.59 1.07
C HIS A 484 12.94 14.71 0.63
N PRO A 485 13.80 15.58 1.22
CA PRO A 485 15.19 15.75 0.78
C PRO A 485 16.03 14.46 0.85
N ASN A 486 15.69 13.56 1.77
CA ASN A 486 16.23 12.20 1.83
C ASN A 486 15.18 11.21 1.29
N THR A 487 15.01 11.16 -0.03
CA THR A 487 14.14 10.19 -0.70
C THR A 487 14.96 9.10 -1.38
N TYR A 488 14.52 7.87 -1.19
CA TYR A 488 14.94 6.69 -1.95
C TYR A 488 13.69 6.07 -2.58
N ALA A 489 13.80 5.43 -3.74
CA ALA A 489 12.65 4.76 -4.32
C ALA A 489 12.99 3.60 -5.26
N SER A 490 12.11 2.61 -5.36
CA SER A 490 12.22 1.52 -6.33
C SER A 490 10.98 1.34 -7.19
N TYR A 491 11.19 0.95 -8.44
CA TYR A 491 10.11 0.66 -9.39
C TYR A 491 10.52 -0.41 -10.41
N CYS A 492 9.53 -1.01 -11.07
CA CYS A 492 9.73 -2.03 -12.10
C CYS A 492 9.67 -1.40 -13.49
N ALA A 493 10.64 -1.72 -14.33
CA ALA A 493 10.67 -1.40 -15.76
C ALA A 493 10.54 -2.68 -16.61
N SER A 494 9.68 -3.63 -16.21
CA SER A 494 9.59 -4.92 -16.88
C SER A 494 8.83 -4.86 -18.20
N ARG A 495 9.23 -5.72 -19.16
CA ARG A 495 8.44 -6.08 -20.34
C ARG A 495 7.44 -7.22 -20.09
N ASN A 496 7.57 -7.94 -18.98
CA ASN A 496 6.65 -9.02 -18.60
C ASN A 496 5.39 -8.49 -17.90
N PHE A 497 5.51 -7.32 -17.27
CA PHE A 497 4.45 -6.65 -16.53
C PHE A 497 4.13 -5.31 -17.21
N LEU A 498 3.61 -5.38 -18.44
CA LEU A 498 3.25 -4.22 -19.22
C LEU A 498 2.12 -3.43 -18.54
N SER A 499 2.27 -2.10 -18.51
CA SER A 499 1.33 -1.16 -17.90
C SER A 499 0.77 -0.20 -18.94
N TYR A 500 -0.42 0.36 -18.66
CA TYR A 500 -1.01 1.43 -19.46
C TYR A 500 -0.27 2.75 -19.22
N GLY A 501 0.84 2.93 -19.95
CA GLY A 501 1.44 4.25 -20.18
C GLY A 501 0.54 5.10 -21.07
N ASP A 502 0.08 4.48 -22.16
CA ASP A 502 -0.94 5.01 -23.05
C ASP A 502 -2.20 4.13 -22.99
N VAL A 503 -3.36 4.70 -23.29
CA VAL A 503 -4.61 4.01 -23.57
C VAL A 503 -4.91 4.22 -25.05
N VAL A 504 -4.97 3.12 -25.82
CA VAL A 504 -5.08 3.18 -27.28
C VAL A 504 -6.35 2.47 -27.73
N PHE A 505 -7.18 3.14 -28.52
CA PHE A 505 -8.28 2.55 -29.27
C PHE A 505 -7.84 2.32 -30.71
N LYS A 506 -7.83 1.06 -31.15
CA LYS A 506 -7.59 0.69 -32.55
C LYS A 506 -8.90 0.65 -33.30
N LEU A 507 -8.93 1.28 -34.48
CA LEU A 507 -10.03 1.13 -35.41
C LEU A 507 -9.96 -0.27 -36.05
N ILE A 508 -10.97 -1.10 -35.80
CA ILE A 508 -11.04 -2.48 -36.29
C ILE A 508 -12.09 -2.69 -37.40
N ASP A 509 -13.03 -1.75 -37.56
CA ASP A 509 -14.04 -1.77 -38.63
C ASP A 509 -14.54 -0.33 -38.94
N GLY A 510 -15.05 -0.12 -40.15
CA GLY A 510 -15.69 1.14 -40.58
C GLY A 510 -14.88 2.05 -41.51
N LEU A 511 -13.60 1.76 -41.75
CA LEU A 511 -12.84 2.34 -42.87
C LEU A 511 -12.36 1.25 -43.83
N HIS A 512 -12.83 1.32 -45.06
CA HIS A 512 -12.26 0.56 -46.17
C HIS A 512 -10.85 1.08 -46.49
N SER A 513 -9.88 0.17 -46.54
CA SER A 513 -8.50 0.46 -46.91
C SER A 513 -8.40 0.92 -48.37
N GLY A 514 -7.93 2.15 -48.62
CA GLY A 514 -7.66 2.59 -50.00
C GLY A 514 -7.47 4.09 -50.23
N SER A 515 -8.01 4.99 -49.39
CA SER A 515 -7.80 6.43 -49.59
C SER A 515 -6.46 6.91 -49.02
N ASN A 516 -5.68 7.62 -49.85
CA ASN A 516 -4.33 8.12 -49.53
C ASN A 516 -4.31 9.44 -48.73
N ASP A 517 -5.47 9.99 -48.37
CA ASP A 517 -5.59 11.26 -47.63
C ASP A 517 -5.80 11.00 -46.12
N PRO A 518 -4.92 11.49 -45.22
CA PRO A 518 -5.10 11.39 -43.77
C PRO A 518 -6.22 12.28 -43.20
N TRP A 519 -6.54 13.41 -43.84
CA TRP A 519 -7.38 14.46 -43.25
C TRP A 519 -8.83 14.41 -43.75
N ASN A 520 -9.07 14.06 -45.02
CA ASN A 520 -10.43 13.81 -45.55
C ASN A 520 -11.10 12.52 -45.01
N LYS A 521 -10.42 11.72 -44.18
CA LYS A 521 -10.98 10.45 -43.68
C LYS A 521 -12.06 10.61 -42.62
N PHE A 522 -11.97 11.69 -41.82
CA PHE A 522 -12.75 11.90 -40.60
C PHE A 522 -13.37 13.30 -40.56
N GLU A 523 -14.21 13.61 -41.56
CA GLU A 523 -15.25 14.62 -41.37
C GLU A 523 -16.52 13.96 -40.78
N PRO A 524 -17.02 14.42 -39.63
CA PRO A 524 -16.42 15.40 -38.72
C PRO A 524 -15.32 14.76 -37.86
N LEU A 525 -14.47 15.61 -37.26
CA LEU A 525 -13.33 15.19 -36.42
C LEU A 525 -13.74 14.24 -35.28
N PRO A 526 -12.80 13.44 -34.73
CA PRO A 526 -13.07 12.49 -33.63
C PRO A 526 -13.84 13.05 -32.43
N GLU A 527 -13.64 14.34 -32.12
CA GLU A 527 -14.32 15.05 -31.03
C GLU A 527 -15.82 15.32 -31.29
N LYS A 528 -16.28 15.11 -32.52
CA LYS A 528 -17.67 15.28 -32.98
C LYS A 528 -18.37 13.97 -33.27
N TRP A 529 -17.71 12.82 -33.09
CA TRP A 529 -18.35 11.51 -33.28
C TRP A 529 -19.36 11.25 -32.18
N LYS A 530 -20.48 10.62 -32.52
CA LYS A 530 -21.53 10.24 -31.57
C LYS A 530 -21.32 8.81 -31.09
N LEU A 531 -21.30 8.58 -29.77
CA LEU A 531 -21.35 7.24 -29.21
C LEU A 531 -22.67 6.56 -29.57
N LEU A 532 -22.60 5.34 -30.12
CA LEU A 532 -23.75 4.49 -30.39
C LEU A 532 -23.85 3.37 -29.35
N GLU A 533 -22.73 2.67 -29.10
CA GLU A 533 -22.66 1.53 -28.19
C GLU A 533 -21.35 1.59 -27.37
N ASP A 534 -21.43 1.21 -26.10
CA ASP A 534 -20.30 1.06 -25.16
C ASP A 534 -20.52 -0.24 -24.38
N ASP A 535 -19.65 -1.23 -24.59
CA ASP A 535 -19.76 -2.55 -23.98
C ASP A 535 -19.26 -2.59 -22.51
N ALA A 536 -18.75 -1.47 -22.00
CA ALA A 536 -18.09 -1.33 -20.70
C ALA A 536 -16.89 -2.27 -20.47
N LYS A 537 -16.31 -2.88 -21.52
CA LYS A 537 -15.21 -3.85 -21.46
C LYS A 537 -14.06 -3.57 -22.43
N GLY A 538 -14.29 -2.79 -23.49
CA GLY A 538 -13.25 -2.29 -24.39
C GLY A 538 -13.69 -2.01 -25.82
N GLN A 539 -14.90 -2.36 -26.23
CA GLN A 539 -15.45 -2.07 -27.57
C GLN A 539 -16.41 -0.88 -27.54
N LEU A 540 -16.18 0.05 -28.47
CA LEU A 540 -17.06 1.20 -28.70
C LEU A 540 -17.51 1.22 -30.15
N LEU A 541 -18.80 1.46 -30.38
CA LEU A 541 -19.34 1.80 -31.70
C LEU A 541 -19.62 3.30 -31.75
N VAL A 542 -19.06 4.00 -32.73
CA VAL A 542 -19.21 5.45 -32.88
C VAL A 542 -19.64 5.83 -34.29
N GLN A 543 -20.47 6.86 -34.41
CA GLN A 543 -20.91 7.43 -35.68
C GLN A 543 -20.03 8.64 -36.04
N ALA A 544 -19.28 8.51 -37.13
CA ALA A 544 -18.44 9.55 -37.73
C ALA A 544 -19.08 10.03 -39.04
N GLY A 545 -19.92 11.06 -38.97
CA GLY A 545 -20.69 11.54 -40.12
C GLY A 545 -21.62 10.45 -40.62
N GLY A 546 -21.50 10.04 -41.89
CA GLY A 546 -22.24 8.90 -42.44
C GLY A 546 -21.72 7.51 -42.05
N LYS A 547 -20.52 7.40 -41.46
CA LYS A 547 -19.84 6.12 -41.20
C LYS A 547 -20.06 5.62 -39.77
N ARG A 548 -20.23 4.31 -39.59
CA ARG A 548 -20.11 3.64 -38.28
C ARG A 548 -18.72 3.06 -38.15
N LEU A 549 -18.04 3.36 -37.05
CA LEU A 549 -16.67 2.96 -36.77
C LEU A 549 -16.64 2.10 -35.51
N LYS A 550 -15.97 0.94 -35.56
CA LYS A 550 -15.78 0.08 -34.39
C LYS A 550 -14.37 0.24 -33.84
N LEU A 551 -14.29 0.63 -32.57
CA LEU A 551 -13.06 0.86 -31.84
C LEU A 551 -12.84 -0.25 -30.80
N GLN A 552 -11.61 -0.75 -30.71
CA GLN A 552 -11.18 -1.77 -29.75
C GLN A 552 -10.04 -1.21 -28.89
N LEU A 553 -10.25 -1.14 -27.57
CA LEU A 553 -9.19 -0.90 -26.60
C LEU A 553 -8.07 -1.93 -26.79
N GLN A 554 -6.83 -1.45 -26.92
CA GLN A 554 -5.64 -2.28 -27.03
C GLN A 554 -5.05 -2.62 -25.66
N PRO A 555 -4.37 -3.77 -25.50
CA PRO A 555 -3.64 -4.12 -24.28
C PRO A 555 -2.55 -3.11 -23.91
N ALA A 556 -2.13 -3.16 -22.64
CA ALA A 556 -0.98 -2.42 -22.13
C ALA A 556 0.31 -2.73 -22.91
N SER A 557 1.11 -1.69 -23.19
CA SER A 557 2.33 -1.77 -24.02
C SER A 557 3.58 -1.13 -23.42
N ALA A 558 3.43 -0.27 -22.40
CA ALA A 558 4.56 0.39 -21.74
C ALA A 558 5.21 -0.53 -20.71
N ARG A 559 6.52 -0.33 -20.47
CA ARG A 559 7.24 -1.04 -19.41
C ARG A 559 6.70 -0.63 -18.04
N GLY A 560 6.64 -1.55 -17.08
CA GLY A 560 6.12 -1.26 -15.75
C GLY A 560 6.10 -2.46 -14.81
N ASP A 561 5.12 -2.43 -13.90
CA ASP A 561 4.78 -3.46 -12.91
C ASP A 561 3.35 -4.04 -13.11
N GLY A 562 2.70 -3.75 -14.24
CA GLY A 562 1.30 -4.11 -14.52
C GLY A 562 0.27 -3.05 -14.11
N THR A 563 0.64 -2.06 -13.29
CA THR A 563 -0.22 -0.93 -12.91
C THR A 563 0.39 0.42 -13.24
N VAL A 564 1.63 0.67 -12.82
CA VAL A 564 2.34 1.93 -13.01
C VAL A 564 3.33 1.81 -14.18
N PRO A 565 3.25 2.68 -15.19
CA PRO A 565 4.24 2.74 -16.25
C PRO A 565 5.55 3.35 -15.72
N SER A 566 6.66 2.68 -16.01
CA SER A 566 8.03 3.11 -15.69
C SER A 566 8.30 4.53 -16.19
N ASP A 567 8.27 4.70 -17.51
CA ASP A 567 8.86 5.85 -18.17
C ASP A 567 7.93 7.09 -18.12
N ARG A 568 6.60 6.85 -18.07
CA ARG A 568 5.59 7.92 -17.95
C ARG A 568 5.25 8.30 -16.51
N SER A 569 5.66 7.54 -15.49
CA SER A 569 5.28 7.85 -14.10
C SER A 569 6.33 7.50 -13.06
N ALA A 570 6.68 6.22 -12.92
CA ALA A 570 7.46 5.77 -11.77
C ALA A 570 8.88 6.39 -11.70
N GLN A 571 9.50 6.68 -12.86
CA GLN A 571 10.85 7.29 -12.90
C GLN A 571 10.92 8.75 -12.41
N HIS A 572 9.79 9.44 -12.24
CA HIS A 572 9.76 10.88 -11.91
C HIS A 572 9.94 11.19 -10.40
N ILE A 573 10.37 10.21 -9.61
CA ILE A 573 10.66 10.41 -8.18
C ILE A 573 12.03 11.06 -8.03
N THR A 574 12.14 12.11 -7.21
CA THR A 574 13.44 12.71 -6.91
C THR A 574 14.21 11.88 -5.87
N GLY A 575 15.51 11.70 -6.04
CA GLY A 575 16.38 11.07 -5.03
C GLY A 575 17.18 9.90 -5.60
N THR A 576 17.50 8.92 -4.74
CA THR A 576 18.21 7.69 -5.17
C THR A 576 17.22 6.65 -5.66
N LEU A 577 17.29 6.29 -6.94
CA LEU A 577 16.38 5.35 -7.59
C LEU A 577 17.00 3.96 -7.76
N PHE A 578 16.18 2.93 -7.56
CA PHE A 578 16.46 1.53 -7.84
C PHE A 578 15.53 1.03 -8.95
N VAL A 579 16.09 0.70 -10.11
CA VAL A 579 15.32 0.28 -11.29
C VAL A 579 15.41 -1.23 -11.45
N HIS A 580 14.29 -1.91 -11.27
CA HIS A 580 14.19 -3.38 -11.37
C HIS A 580 13.52 -3.80 -12.68
N GLY A 581 13.52 -5.10 -13.01
CA GLY A 581 12.86 -5.61 -14.22
C GLY A 581 13.49 -5.22 -15.55
N MET A 582 14.69 -4.60 -15.55
CA MET A 582 15.38 -4.22 -16.78
C MET A 582 15.82 -5.42 -17.62
N ALA A 583 16.19 -6.52 -16.97
CA ALA A 583 16.52 -7.80 -17.59
C ALA A 583 15.32 -8.77 -17.55
N ALA A 584 15.26 -9.72 -18.49
CA ALA A 584 14.24 -10.76 -18.49
C ALA A 584 14.21 -11.53 -17.16
N ALA A 585 13.01 -11.89 -16.69
CA ALA A 585 12.77 -12.57 -15.41
C ALA A 585 13.22 -11.83 -14.12
N THR A 586 13.69 -10.58 -14.18
CA THR A 586 14.06 -9.76 -13.00
C THR A 586 12.98 -8.75 -12.57
N GLY A 587 11.76 -8.89 -13.10
CA GLY A 587 10.64 -7.99 -12.85
C GLY A 587 9.60 -8.62 -11.95
N TYR A 588 8.80 -7.77 -11.30
CA TYR A 588 7.69 -8.13 -10.43
C TYR A 588 6.41 -7.38 -10.81
N GLU A 589 5.30 -7.92 -10.35
CA GLU A 589 3.96 -7.31 -10.39
C GLU A 589 3.80 -6.29 -9.24
N HIS A 590 2.96 -5.29 -9.46
CA HIS A 590 2.75 -4.14 -8.57
C HIS A 590 2.37 -4.50 -7.13
N GLN A 591 1.35 -5.31 -6.92
CA GLN A 591 0.83 -5.68 -5.60
C GLN A 591 1.83 -6.57 -4.85
N ASN A 592 2.51 -7.46 -5.57
CA ASN A 592 3.48 -8.40 -5.00
C ASN A 592 4.92 -7.88 -4.96
N SER A 593 5.16 -6.61 -5.29
CA SER A 593 6.50 -6.01 -5.38
C SER A 593 7.36 -6.21 -4.12
N TYR A 594 6.77 -6.13 -2.93
CA TYR A 594 7.47 -6.35 -1.66
C TYR A 594 7.82 -7.82 -1.34
N ALA A 595 7.43 -8.77 -2.19
CA ALA A 595 7.94 -10.14 -2.15
C ALA A 595 9.26 -10.31 -2.96
N ASP A 596 9.64 -9.33 -3.78
CA ASP A 596 10.89 -9.37 -4.56
C ASP A 596 12.12 -9.05 -3.69
N LEU A 597 13.19 -9.84 -3.85
CA LEU A 597 14.42 -9.69 -3.06
C LEU A 597 15.17 -8.38 -3.33
N ASN A 598 15.11 -7.82 -4.55
CA ASN A 598 15.73 -6.54 -4.87
C ASN A 598 14.95 -5.38 -4.24
N VAL A 599 13.62 -5.47 -4.18
CA VAL A 599 12.77 -4.50 -3.46
C VAL A 599 13.05 -4.52 -1.95
N LEU A 600 13.20 -5.71 -1.36
CA LEU A 600 13.59 -5.83 0.05
C LEU A 600 15.02 -5.34 0.31
N ALA A 601 15.96 -5.62 -0.60
CA ALA A 601 17.35 -5.16 -0.49
C ALA A 601 17.46 -3.64 -0.61
N SER A 602 16.86 -3.04 -1.64
CA SER A 602 16.84 -1.58 -1.86
C SER A 602 16.13 -0.83 -0.72
N MET A 603 15.04 -1.38 -0.17
CA MET A 603 14.37 -0.83 1.00
C MET A 603 15.27 -0.83 2.24
N LEU A 604 15.80 -2.00 2.64
CA LEU A 604 16.64 -2.11 3.84
C LEU A 604 17.93 -1.29 3.69
N TYR A 605 18.55 -1.28 2.51
CA TYR A 605 19.68 -0.41 2.21
C TYR A 605 19.32 1.07 2.42
N SER A 606 18.17 1.51 1.90
CA SER A 606 17.70 2.88 2.05
C SER A 606 17.47 3.24 3.52
N ILE A 607 16.86 2.36 4.30
CA ILE A 607 16.64 2.56 5.75
C ILE A 607 17.97 2.70 6.50
N VAL A 608 19.01 1.93 6.14
CA VAL A 608 20.37 2.08 6.70
C VAL A 608 20.97 3.44 6.35
N GLN A 609 20.91 3.88 5.08
CA GLN A 609 21.44 5.19 4.68
C GLN A 609 20.67 6.37 5.29
N ILE A 610 19.36 6.24 5.49
CA ILE A 610 18.52 7.20 6.21
C ILE A 610 18.91 7.24 7.70
N SER A 611 19.02 6.07 8.34
CA SER A 611 19.39 5.95 9.77
C SER A 611 20.77 6.55 10.08
N LYS A 612 21.73 6.44 9.16
CA LYS A 612 23.05 7.08 9.29
C LYS A 612 23.00 8.61 9.43
N LYS A 613 21.89 9.25 9.03
CA LYS A 613 21.60 10.70 9.13
C LYS A 613 20.82 11.09 10.40
N ALA A 614 20.41 10.13 11.23
CA ALA A 614 19.84 10.41 12.56
C ALA A 614 20.88 11.06 13.48
N LYS A 615 20.43 11.73 14.55
CA LYS A 615 21.33 12.16 15.63
C LYS A 615 21.74 10.95 16.46
N TRP A 616 23.05 10.69 16.55
CA TRP A 616 23.63 9.64 17.38
C TRP A 616 24.38 10.32 18.52
N ASP A 617 24.13 9.85 19.74
CA ASP A 617 24.72 10.36 21.00
C ASP A 617 25.98 9.57 21.36
#